data_AF-A0A538QCE0-F1
#
_entry.id   AF-A0A538QCE0-F1
#
_cell.length_a   1.000
_cell.length_b   1.000
_cell.length_c   1.000
_cell.angle_alpha   90.00
_cell.angle_beta   90.00
_cell.angle_gamma   90.00
#
_symmetry.space_group_name_H-M   'P 1'
#
loop_
_entity.id
_entity.type
_entity.pdbx_description
1 polymer ?
#
loop_
_entity_poly.entity_id
_entity_poly.type
_entity_poly.pdbx_seq_one_letter_code
_entity_poly.pdbx_strand_id
1 'polypeptide(L)'
;MLALSAAMRAVAAEPLLRPAVAVLEREVCRLTPAREATVIAIDRAGAVWTRDGSVISDEVHQLVTRVAGTGQRAAFGHALFEPIGGPPARAVLAVRRRPRDRFADDDIALVSALAGGVAATLNRLISARDLLAHAP
;
A
#
# COMPACT_ATOMS: atom_id res chain seq x y z
N MET A 1 15.48 12.80 -1.62
CA MET A 1 15.53 12.42 -0.19
C MET A 1 14.57 13.24 0.68
N LEU A 2 14.63 14.58 0.71
CA LEU A 2 13.72 15.42 1.54
C LEU A 2 12.22 15.18 1.27
N ALA A 3 11.81 15.05 0.00
CA ALA A 3 10.41 14.85 -0.37
C ALA A 3 9.84 13.49 0.09
N LEU A 4 10.69 12.45 0.11
CA LEU A 4 10.33 11.11 0.58
C LEU A 4 10.13 11.12 2.11
N SER A 5 11.07 11.69 2.86
CA SER A 5 10.94 11.83 4.31
C SER A 5 9.74 12.70 4.71
N ALA A 6 9.42 13.74 3.94
CA ALA A 6 8.21 14.53 4.14
C ALA A 6 6.93 13.71 3.95
N ALA A 7 6.84 12.89 2.89
CA ALA A 7 5.71 12.00 2.65
C ALA A 7 5.54 10.97 3.78
N MET A 8 6.62 10.33 4.22
CA MET A 8 6.58 9.38 5.35
C MET A 8 6.06 10.05 6.63
N ARG A 9 6.53 11.26 6.93
CA ARG A 9 6.06 12.03 8.10
C ARG A 9 4.60 12.44 7.97
N ALA A 10 4.14 12.81 6.78
CA ALA A 10 2.74 13.12 6.54
C ALA A 10 1.84 11.91 6.84
N VAL A 11 2.22 10.71 6.41
CA VAL A 11 1.49 9.47 6.76
C VAL A 11 1.57 9.17 8.26
N ALA A 12 2.75 9.34 8.87
CA ALA A 12 2.95 9.10 10.30
C ALA A 12 2.18 10.06 11.22
N ALA A 13 1.88 11.27 10.74
CA ALA A 13 1.11 12.27 11.47
C ALA A 13 -0.38 11.91 11.57
N GLU A 14 -0.87 11.01 10.72
CA GLU A 14 -2.29 10.64 10.70
C GLU A 14 -2.63 9.64 11.83
N PRO A 15 -3.58 9.98 12.72
CA PRO A 15 -3.95 9.11 13.84
C PRO A 15 -4.91 7.98 13.43
N LEU A 16 -5.56 8.11 12.28
CA LEU A 16 -6.59 7.19 11.80
C LEU A 16 -6.14 6.52 10.50
N LEU A 17 -6.55 5.25 10.34
CA LEU A 17 -6.13 4.42 9.21
C LEU A 17 -6.59 4.94 7.85
N ARG A 18 -7.86 5.33 7.70
CA ARG A 18 -8.40 5.84 6.43
C ARG A 18 -7.69 7.12 5.96
N PRO A 19 -7.51 8.15 6.81
CA PRO A 19 -6.68 9.31 6.48
C PRO A 19 -5.23 8.96 6.14
N ALA A 20 -4.57 8.10 6.92
CA ALA A 20 -3.19 7.67 6.65
C ALA A 20 -3.04 7.03 5.27
N VAL A 21 -3.98 6.15 4.89
CA VAL A 21 -4.03 5.54 3.56
C VAL A 21 -4.25 6.60 2.48
N ALA A 22 -5.19 7.53 2.68
CA ALA A 22 -5.46 8.60 1.72
C ALA A 22 -4.22 9.49 1.48
N VAL A 23 -3.48 9.81 2.53
CA VAL A 23 -2.22 10.55 2.43
C VAL A 23 -1.20 9.73 1.65
N LEU A 24 -1.01 8.45 1.98
CA LEU A 24 -0.06 7.58 1.29
C LEU A 24 -0.35 7.49 -0.21
N GLU A 25 -1.60 7.21 -0.60
CA GLU A 25 -2.02 7.10 -2.01
C GLU A 25 -1.75 8.41 -2.77
N ARG A 26 -2.06 9.56 -2.16
CA ARG A 26 -1.77 10.88 -2.73
C ARG A 26 -0.27 11.12 -2.88
N GLU A 27 0.52 10.82 -1.85
CA GLU A 27 1.97 11.05 -1.88
C GLU A 27 2.67 10.15 -2.90
N VAL A 28 2.23 8.91 -3.08
CA VAL A 28 2.72 8.01 -4.14
C VAL A 28 2.47 8.64 -5.51
N CYS A 29 1.26 9.12 -5.78
CA CYS A 29 0.94 9.78 -7.06
C CYS A 29 1.66 11.11 -7.25
N ARG A 30 2.01 11.81 -6.17
CA ARG A 30 2.78 13.06 -6.22
C ARG A 30 4.27 12.82 -6.51
N LEU A 31 4.82 11.75 -5.94
CA LEU A 31 6.26 11.44 -5.98
C LEU A 31 6.66 10.60 -7.17
N THR A 32 5.72 9.91 -7.80
CA THR A 32 5.97 9.00 -8.92
C THR A 32 5.10 9.40 -10.12
N PRO A 33 5.39 8.92 -11.33
CA PRO A 33 4.52 9.15 -12.49
C PRO A 33 3.26 8.27 -12.48
N ALA A 34 2.86 7.72 -11.33
CA ALA A 34 1.65 6.94 -11.19
C ALA A 34 0.41 7.79 -11.48
N ARG A 35 -0.56 7.17 -12.15
CA ARG A 35 -1.89 7.77 -12.34
C ARG A 35 -2.75 7.60 -11.09
N GLU A 36 -2.58 6.45 -10.43
CA GLU A 36 -3.43 6.00 -9.34
C GLU A 36 -2.61 5.12 -8.40
N ALA A 37 -2.92 5.20 -7.12
CA ALA A 37 -2.36 4.35 -6.09
C ALA A 37 -3.49 3.90 -5.16
N THR A 38 -3.45 2.64 -4.76
CA THR A 38 -4.45 2.03 -3.88
C THR A 38 -3.73 1.19 -2.85
N VAL A 39 -4.00 1.44 -1.57
CA VAL A 39 -3.56 0.55 -0.50
C VAL A 39 -4.62 -0.53 -0.30
N ILE A 40 -4.20 -1.78 -0.45
CA ILE A 40 -5.02 -2.97 -0.19
C ILE A 40 -4.50 -3.56 1.10
N ALA A 41 -5.29 -3.48 2.16
CA ALA A 41 -4.92 -3.99 3.47
C ALA A 41 -5.58 -5.34 3.73
N ILE A 42 -4.90 -6.18 4.50
CA ILE A 42 -5.26 -7.55 4.81
C ILE A 42 -5.50 -7.60 6.31
N ASP A 43 -6.72 -7.96 6.70
CA ASP A 43 -7.05 -8.16 8.12
C ASP A 43 -6.51 -9.51 8.65
N ARG A 44 -6.71 -9.77 9.93
CA ARG A 44 -6.27 -11.04 10.56
C ARG A 44 -6.98 -12.28 10.01
N ALA A 45 -8.20 -12.15 9.49
CA ALA A 45 -8.94 -13.24 8.88
C ALA A 45 -8.50 -13.50 7.42
N GLY A 46 -7.62 -12.65 6.88
CA GLY A 46 -7.16 -12.72 5.49
C GLY A 46 -8.07 -11.99 4.52
N ALA A 47 -9.10 -11.27 4.99
CA ALA A 47 -9.95 -10.49 4.11
C ALA A 47 -9.21 -9.21 3.67
N VAL A 48 -9.34 -8.92 2.38
CA VAL A 48 -8.77 -7.74 1.74
C VAL A 48 -9.78 -6.59 1.75
N TRP A 49 -9.31 -5.38 1.99
CA TRP A 49 -10.13 -4.17 1.91
C TRP A 49 -9.32 -2.99 1.38
N THR A 50 -10.02 -2.07 0.72
CA THR A 50 -9.48 -0.78 0.25
C THR A 50 -10.19 0.36 0.98
N ARG A 51 -9.59 1.55 0.95
CA ARG A 51 -10.15 2.75 1.58
C ARG A 51 -11.55 3.11 1.06
N ASP A 52 -11.75 2.97 -0.24
CA ASP A 52 -12.98 3.30 -0.97
C ASP A 52 -14.02 2.17 -0.95
N GLY A 53 -13.67 0.98 -0.44
CA GLY A 53 -14.57 -0.18 -0.43
C GLY A 53 -14.75 -0.83 -1.80
N SER A 54 -13.85 -0.55 -2.74
CA SER A 54 -13.85 -1.18 -4.06
C SER A 54 -13.78 -2.71 -3.96
N VAL A 55 -14.60 -3.38 -4.77
CA VAL A 55 -14.58 -4.85 -4.89
C VAL A 55 -13.30 -5.26 -5.62
N ILE A 56 -12.59 -6.21 -5.04
CA ILE A 56 -11.34 -6.75 -5.58
C ILE A 56 -11.66 -8.07 -6.28
N SER A 57 -11.20 -8.27 -7.51
CA SER A 57 -11.36 -9.55 -8.20
C SER A 57 -10.54 -10.65 -7.53
N ASP A 58 -10.94 -11.91 -7.71
CA ASP A 58 -10.23 -13.05 -7.14
C ASP A 58 -8.77 -13.12 -7.61
N GLU A 59 -8.46 -12.73 -8.85
CA GLU A 59 -7.07 -12.72 -9.32
C GLU A 59 -6.23 -11.67 -8.59
N VAL A 60 -6.78 -10.47 -8.37
CA VAL A 60 -6.08 -9.42 -7.62
C VAL A 60 -5.95 -9.80 -6.15
N HIS A 61 -6.96 -10.45 -5.57
CA HIS A 61 -6.88 -10.97 -4.21
C HIS A 61 -5.75 -11.99 -4.08
N GLN A 62 -5.71 -13.03 -4.94
CA GLN A 62 -4.63 -14.02 -4.92
C GLN A 62 -3.25 -13.38 -5.10
N LEU A 63 -3.15 -12.38 -5.99
CA LEU A 63 -1.92 -11.63 -6.21
C LEU A 63 -1.48 -10.87 -4.95
N VAL A 64 -2.39 -10.15 -4.31
CA VAL A 64 -2.14 -9.39 -3.07
C VAL A 64 -1.70 -10.34 -1.95
N THR A 65 -2.40 -11.44 -1.74
CA THR A 65 -2.07 -12.45 -0.72
C THR A 65 -0.69 -13.05 -0.97
N ARG A 66 -0.35 -13.33 -2.23
CA ARG A 66 0.99 -13.81 -2.60
C ARG A 66 2.06 -12.76 -2.30
N VAL A 67 1.90 -11.53 -2.78
CA VAL A 67 2.87 -10.43 -2.59
C VAL A 67 3.08 -10.16 -1.10
N ALA A 68 2.01 -10.12 -0.32
CA ALA A 68 2.06 -9.93 1.13
C ALA A 68 2.76 -11.08 1.84
N GLY A 69 2.44 -12.32 1.47
CA GLY A 69 3.01 -13.52 2.08
C GLY A 69 4.49 -13.72 1.76
N THR A 70 4.92 -13.44 0.53
CA THR A 70 6.32 -13.65 0.11
C THR A 70 7.19 -12.43 0.31
N GLY A 71 6.60 -11.23 0.40
CA GLY A 71 7.34 -9.96 0.35
C GLY A 71 7.95 -9.68 -1.03
N GLN A 72 7.62 -10.49 -2.04
CA GLN A 72 8.09 -10.29 -3.41
C GLN A 72 7.08 -9.44 -4.16
N ARG A 73 7.55 -8.29 -4.64
CA ARG A 73 6.81 -7.43 -5.57
C ARG A 73 6.35 -8.22 -6.80
N ALA A 74 5.19 -7.84 -7.33
CA ALA A 74 4.71 -8.34 -8.60
C ALA A 74 4.21 -7.20 -9.51
N ALA A 75 4.10 -7.49 -10.80
CA ALA A 75 3.41 -6.62 -11.76
C ALA A 75 2.22 -7.37 -12.36
N PHE A 76 1.12 -6.66 -12.61
CA PHE A 76 -0.07 -7.19 -13.26
C PHE A 76 -0.65 -6.12 -14.19
N GLY A 77 -0.61 -6.39 -15.50
CA GLY A 77 -0.92 -5.39 -16.52
C GLY A 77 -0.03 -4.15 -16.37
N HIS A 78 -0.66 -3.00 -16.06
CA HIS A 78 0.02 -1.71 -15.86
C HIS A 78 0.10 -1.28 -14.39
N ALA A 79 -0.07 -2.24 -13.47
CA ALA A 79 0.01 -2.01 -12.04
C ALA A 79 1.21 -2.75 -11.43
N LEU A 80 1.89 -2.06 -10.52
CA LEU A 80 2.91 -2.58 -9.63
C LEU A 80 2.29 -2.88 -8.28
N PHE A 81 2.60 -4.03 -7.69
CA PHE A 81 2.15 -4.44 -6.37
C PHE A 81 3.36 -4.52 -5.44
N GLU A 82 3.44 -3.60 -4.50
CA GLU A 82 4.53 -3.47 -3.54
C GLU A 82 4.07 -3.85 -2.14
N PRO A 83 4.74 -4.79 -1.44
CA PRO A 83 4.42 -5.05 -0.04
C PRO A 83 4.77 -3.85 0.83
N ILE A 84 3.89 -3.52 1.78
CA ILE A 84 4.14 -2.48 2.77
C ILE A 84 4.76 -3.14 4.01
N GLY A 85 6.10 -3.12 4.06
CA GLY A 85 6.88 -3.75 5.12
C GLY A 85 7.39 -5.16 4.77
N GLY A 86 7.84 -5.89 5.78
CA GLY A 86 8.34 -7.26 5.61
C GLY A 86 7.23 -8.33 5.57
N PRO A 87 7.50 -9.51 5.00
CA PRO A 87 6.56 -10.62 5.00
C PRO A 87 6.38 -11.24 6.40
N PRO A 88 5.15 -11.67 6.78
CA PRO A 88 3.90 -11.39 6.08
C PRO A 88 3.49 -9.92 6.22
N ALA A 89 3.37 -9.21 5.10
CA ALA A 89 2.93 -7.83 5.10
C ALA A 89 1.42 -7.75 5.34
N ARG A 90 0.96 -6.70 6.03
CA ARG A 90 -0.48 -6.50 6.31
C ARG A 90 -1.16 -5.58 5.30
N ALA A 91 -0.40 -5.07 4.36
CA ALA A 91 -0.90 -4.27 3.26
C ALA A 91 0.01 -4.37 2.05
N VAL A 92 -0.58 -4.17 0.88
CA VAL A 92 0.09 -4.08 -0.41
C VAL A 92 -0.32 -2.76 -1.05
N LEU A 93 0.65 -2.02 -1.56
CA LEU A 93 0.43 -0.83 -2.35
C LEU A 93 0.37 -1.21 -3.83
N ALA A 94 -0.80 -1.05 -4.44
CA ALA A 94 -0.98 -1.14 -5.87
C ALA A 94 -0.77 0.24 -6.51
N VAL A 95 0.16 0.35 -7.45
CA VAL A 95 0.49 1.60 -8.15
C VAL A 95 0.27 1.40 -9.64
N ARG A 96 -0.64 2.18 -10.23
CA ARG A 96 -1.03 2.03 -11.64
C ARG A 96 -0.49 3.17 -12.49
N ARG A 97 0.06 2.83 -13.64
CA ARG A 97 0.46 3.79 -14.68
C ARG A 97 -0.48 3.77 -15.88
N ARG A 98 -0.27 4.74 -16.78
CA ARG A 98 -0.93 4.73 -18.09
C ARG A 98 -0.41 3.55 -18.92
N PRO A 99 -1.21 2.98 -19.83
CA PRO A 99 -0.84 1.78 -20.58
C PRO A 99 0.47 1.84 -21.38
N ARG A 100 0.94 3.04 -21.73
CA ARG A 100 2.14 3.25 -22.54
C ARG A 100 3.41 3.46 -21.72
N ASP A 101 3.30 3.59 -20.40
CA ASP A 101 4.42 3.96 -19.54
C ASP A 101 4.93 2.72 -18.78
N ARG A 102 6.25 2.56 -18.72
CA ARG A 102 6.91 1.57 -17.84
C ARG A 102 7.40 2.25 -16.57
N PHE A 103 7.45 1.50 -15.47
CA PHE A 103 8.17 1.96 -14.28
C PHE A 103 9.67 1.96 -14.55
N ALA A 104 10.33 3.10 -14.31
CA ALA A 104 11.78 3.15 -14.26
C ALA A 104 12.27 2.56 -12.93
N ASP A 105 13.50 2.08 -12.88
CA ASP A 105 14.08 1.49 -11.65
C ASP A 105 14.06 2.48 -10.48
N ASP A 106 14.28 3.77 -10.75
CA ASP A 106 14.19 4.83 -9.74
C ASP A 106 12.78 5.00 -9.17
N ASP A 107 11.74 4.88 -10.01
CA ASP A 107 10.35 4.93 -9.56
C ASP A 107 10.06 3.76 -8.63
N ILE A 108 10.55 2.57 -9.01
CA ILE A 108 10.39 1.35 -8.23
C ILE A 108 11.10 1.46 -6.88
N ALA A 109 12.34 1.97 -6.88
CA ALA A 109 13.11 2.20 -5.67
C ALA A 109 12.41 3.21 -4.74
N LEU A 110 11.82 4.27 -5.30
CA LEU A 110 11.08 5.27 -4.56
C LEU A 110 9.80 4.70 -3.93
N VAL A 111 9.04 3.89 -4.67
CA VAL A 111 7.86 3.17 -4.16
C VAL A 111 8.25 2.21 -3.04
N SER A 112 9.32 1.42 -3.22
CA SER A 112 9.87 0.54 -2.16
C SER A 112 10.24 1.31 -0.91
N ALA A 113 10.98 2.40 -1.07
CA ALA A 113 11.47 3.17 0.07
C ALA A 113 10.30 3.77 0.85
N LEU A 114 9.28 4.29 0.16
CA LEU A 114 8.07 4.81 0.78
C LEU A 114 7.29 3.71 1.50
N ALA A 115 7.04 2.57 0.84
CA ALA A 115 6.33 1.42 1.41
C ALA A 115 7.02 0.88 2.67
N GLY A 116 8.35 0.78 2.65
CA GLY A 116 9.15 0.41 3.82
C GLY A 116 9.06 1.43 4.95
N GLY A 117 9.18 2.73 4.64
CA GLY A 117 9.19 3.78 5.66
C GLY A 117 7.86 4.01 6.37
N VAL A 118 6.73 3.68 5.75
CA VAL A 118 5.39 3.81 6.36
C VAL A 118 4.88 2.53 7.01
N ALA A 119 5.61 1.42 6.89
CA ALA A 119 5.15 0.10 7.29
C ALA A 119 4.77 0.01 8.77
N ALA A 120 5.62 0.52 9.67
CA ALA A 120 5.35 0.51 11.10
C ALA A 120 4.07 1.28 11.45
N THR A 121 3.86 2.45 10.82
CA THR A 121 2.67 3.28 11.00
C THR A 121 1.42 2.54 10.54
N LEU A 122 1.41 1.99 9.33
CA LEU A 122 0.24 1.29 8.80
C LEU A 122 -0.05 0.01 9.60
N ASN A 123 0.96 -0.77 9.96
CA ASN A 123 0.77 -1.96 10.79
C ASN A 123 0.10 -1.65 12.12
N ARG A 124 0.51 -0.57 12.79
CA ARG A 124 -0.11 -0.10 14.04
C ARG A 124 -1.59 0.27 13.82
N LEU A 125 -1.88 1.03 12.77
CA LEU A 125 -3.24 1.50 12.48
C LEU A 125 -4.18 0.37 12.05
N ILE A 126 -3.70 -0.60 11.27
CA ILE A 126 -4.47 -1.79 10.89
C ILE A 126 -4.75 -2.64 12.15
N SER A 127 -3.76 -2.84 13.03
CA SER A 127 -3.98 -3.53 14.31
C SER A 127 -5.06 -2.87 15.16
N ALA A 128 -5.03 -1.54 15.28
CA ALA A 128 -6.01 -0.79 16.05
C ALA A 128 -7.43 -0.96 15.48
N ARG A 129 -7.57 -0.95 14.14
CA ARG A 129 -8.87 -1.20 13.49
C ARG A 129 -9.37 -2.62 13.75
N ASP A 130 -8.51 -3.63 13.62
CA ASP A 130 -8.92 -5.02 13.83
C ASP A 130 -9.42 -5.24 15.26
N LEU A 131 -8.80 -4.61 16.25
CA LEU A 131 -9.26 -4.68 17.65
C LEU A 131 -10.67 -4.08 17.83
N LEU A 132 -10.97 -2.98 17.13
CA LEU A 132 -12.30 -2.36 17.19
C LEU A 132 -13.37 -3.16 16.46
N ALA A 133 -13.01 -3.85 15.37
CA ALA A 133 -13.94 -4.68 14.60
C ALA A 133 -14.33 -5.99 15.31
N HIS A 134 -13.55 -6.42 16.30
CA HIS A 134 -13.75 -7.68 17.04
C HIS A 134 -13.95 -7.45 18.55
N ALA A 135 -14.32 -6.23 18.97
CA ALA A 135 -14.75 -5.99 20.34
C ALA A 135 -16.13 -6.65 20.58
N PRO A 136 -16.31 -7.38 21.69
CA PRO A 136 -17.54 -8.12 21.98
C PRO A 136 -18.76 -7.22 22.22
#